data_AF-A0A6B3EDL2-F1
#
_entry.id   AF-A0A6B3EDL2-F1
#
_cell.length_a   1.000
_cell.length_b   1.000
_cell.length_c   1.000
_cell.angle_alpha   90.00
_cell.angle_beta   90.00
_cell.angle_gamma   90.00
#
_symmetry.space_group_name_H-M   'P 1'
#
loop_
_entity.id
_entity.type
_entity.pdbx_description
1 polymer ?
#
loop_
_entity_poly.entity_id
_entity_poly.type
_entity_poly.pdbx_seq_one_letter_code
_entity_poly.pdbx_strand_id
1 'polypeptide(L)'
;MSRPGRDDTPDRLYTLTQGRSRPGPDAPFDLVTLVVAECDPMPGMQSEHAAILRLTERPTAAVEIAAELGLPVSITRILLADL
;
A
#
# COMPACT_ATOMS: atom_id res chain seq x y z
N MET A 1 -3.42 -36.68 -1.63
CA MET A 1 -4.05 -35.81 -0.61
C MET A 1 -2.96 -35.36 0.36
N SER A 2 -2.32 -34.22 0.09
CA SER A 2 -1.33 -33.63 1.00
C SER A 2 -1.99 -32.48 1.75
N ARG A 3 -1.87 -32.49 3.08
CA ARG A 3 -2.37 -31.43 3.96
C ARG A 3 -1.65 -30.12 3.61
N PRO A 4 -2.35 -28.97 3.53
CA PRO A 4 -1.70 -27.71 3.24
C PRO A 4 -0.81 -27.39 4.43
N GLY A 5 0.50 -27.38 4.17
CA GLY A 5 1.51 -26.92 5.09
C GLY A 5 1.13 -25.52 5.54
N ARG A 6 1.17 -25.32 6.85
CA ARG A 6 1.23 -24.02 7.49
C ARG A 6 2.35 -23.24 6.78
N ASP A 7 1.95 -22.20 6.06
CA ASP A 7 2.85 -21.33 5.32
C ASP A 7 3.62 -20.53 6.38
N ASP A 8 4.82 -20.99 6.74
CA ASP A 8 5.72 -20.31 7.69
C ASP A 8 6.40 -19.08 7.04
N THR A 9 5.88 -18.60 5.91
CA THR A 9 6.15 -17.26 5.42
C THR A 9 5.26 -16.28 6.21
N PRO A 10 5.81 -15.22 6.85
CA PRO A 10 4.95 -14.16 7.36
C PRO A 10 4.02 -13.73 6.24
N ASP A 11 2.72 -13.64 6.53
CA ASP A 11 1.67 -13.30 5.56
C ASP A 11 2.19 -12.20 4.63
N ARG A 12 2.11 -12.34 3.30
CA ARG A 12 2.76 -11.39 2.35
C ARG A 12 2.43 -9.94 2.67
N LEU A 13 1.23 -9.70 3.21
CA LEU A 13 0.78 -8.40 3.70
C LEU A 13 1.66 -7.84 4.82
N TYR A 14 2.16 -8.68 5.73
CA TYR A 14 3.11 -8.33 6.79
C TYR A 14 4.50 -7.99 6.23
N THR A 15 4.93 -8.67 5.17
CA THR A 15 6.17 -8.30 4.45
C THR A 15 6.02 -6.97 3.71
N LEU A 16 4.84 -6.73 3.12
CA LEU A 16 4.55 -5.47 2.41
C LEU A 16 4.62 -4.26 3.34
N THR A 17 4.13 -4.38 4.57
CA THR A 17 4.19 -3.29 5.57
C THR A 17 5.52 -3.21 6.32
N GLN A 18 6.52 -4.02 5.94
CA GLN A 18 7.81 -4.14 6.65
C GLN A 18 7.63 -4.39 8.17
N GLY A 19 6.60 -5.15 8.54
CA GLY A 19 6.26 -5.46 9.93
C GLY A 19 5.43 -4.40 10.67
N ARG A 20 5.01 -3.32 10.01
CA ARG A 20 4.08 -2.36 10.61
C ARG A 20 2.66 -2.90 10.63
N SER A 21 1.99 -2.75 11.77
CA SER A 21 0.59 -3.17 11.97
C SER A 21 -0.40 -2.00 11.96
N ARG A 22 0.09 -0.76 11.94
CA ARG A 22 -0.73 0.46 11.93
C ARG A 22 0.01 1.57 11.19
N PRO A 23 -0.68 2.43 10.42
CA PRO A 23 -0.07 3.64 9.89
C PRO A 23 0.42 4.53 11.04
N GLY A 24 1.48 5.30 10.78
CA GLY A 24 2.03 6.26 11.75
C GLY A 24 0.98 7.28 12.22
N PRO A 25 1.14 7.86 13.43
CA PRO A 25 0.16 8.78 14.00
C PRO A 25 -0.13 10.02 13.14
N ASP A 26 0.79 10.40 12.25
CA ASP A 26 0.72 11.64 11.47
C ASP A 26 0.10 11.49 10.07
N ALA A 27 -0.37 10.30 9.66
CA ALA A 27 -0.92 10.08 8.32
C ALA A 27 -2.23 9.25 8.29
N PRO A 28 -3.35 9.75 8.86
CA PRO A 28 -4.63 9.08 8.73
C PRO A 28 -5.26 9.42 7.38
N PHE A 29 -4.85 8.74 6.31
CA PHE A 29 -5.61 8.76 5.06
C PHE A 29 -6.98 8.13 5.32
N ASP A 30 -8.06 8.92 5.25
CA ASP A 30 -9.41 8.37 5.24
C ASP A 30 -9.75 7.82 3.83
N LEU A 31 -10.80 7.00 3.71
CA LEU A 31 -11.21 6.35 2.46
C LEU A 31 -11.36 7.33 1.29
N VAL A 32 -11.90 8.51 1.59
CA VAL A 32 -12.21 9.56 0.60
C VAL A 32 -11.12 10.62 0.50
N THR A 33 -10.00 10.46 1.20
CA THR A 33 -8.86 11.37 1.06
C THR A 33 -8.29 11.21 -0.36
N LEU A 34 -8.23 12.34 -1.08
CA LEU A 34 -7.61 12.40 -2.39
C LEU A 34 -6.10 12.57 -2.25
N VAL A 35 -5.35 11.73 -2.95
CA VAL A 35 -3.89 11.74 -3.00
C VAL A 35 -3.44 12.18 -4.39
N VAL A 36 -2.40 13.02 -4.44
CA VAL A 36 -1.75 13.47 -5.66
C VAL A 36 -0.25 13.27 -5.48
N ALA A 37 0.43 12.70 -6.48
CA ALA A 37 1.87 12.58 -6.49
C ALA A 37 2.52 13.94 -6.81
N GLU A 38 3.53 14.31 -6.01
CA GLU A 38 4.37 15.49 -6.29
C GLU A 38 5.64 15.13 -7.08
N CYS A 39 5.91 13.83 -7.26
CA CYS A 39 7.10 13.33 -7.94
C CYS A 39 6.82 12.04 -8.72
N ASP A 40 7.71 11.77 -9.69
CA ASP A 40 7.68 10.54 -10.48
C ASP A 40 8.31 9.36 -9.75
N PRO A 41 7.93 8.10 -10.08
CA PRO A 41 8.60 6.91 -9.56
C PRO A 41 10.09 6.87 -9.92
N MET A 42 10.93 6.55 -8.92
CA MET A 42 12.36 6.35 -9.12
C MET A 42 12.74 4.87 -9.31
N PRO A 43 13.82 4.58 -10.07
CA PRO A 43 14.36 3.21 -10.16
C PRO A 43 14.74 2.66 -8.78
N GLY A 44 14.37 1.41 -8.50
CA GLY A 44 14.67 0.73 -7.24
C GLY A 44 13.61 0.91 -6.14
N MET A 45 12.54 1.69 -6.39
CA MET A 45 11.38 1.72 -5.50
C MET A 45 10.66 0.38 -5.46
N GLN A 46 9.99 0.10 -4.34
CA GLN A 46 9.05 -1.02 -4.25
C GLN A 46 7.95 -0.87 -5.31
N SER A 47 7.51 -2.00 -5.88
CA SER A 47 6.52 -2.04 -6.97
C SER A 47 5.24 -1.29 -6.65
N GLU A 48 4.76 -1.43 -5.41
CA GLU A 48 3.54 -0.85 -4.88
C GLU A 48 3.69 0.66 -4.75
N HIS A 49 4.80 1.16 -4.21
CA HIS A 49 5.10 2.59 -4.14
C HIS A 49 5.17 3.23 -5.53
N ALA A 50 5.84 2.59 -6.48
CA ALA A 50 5.89 3.07 -7.86
C ALA A 50 4.50 3.04 -8.53
N ALA A 51 3.67 2.06 -8.21
CA ALA A 51 2.30 1.98 -8.71
C ALA A 51 1.40 3.07 -8.12
N ILE A 52 1.51 3.33 -6.81
CA ILE A 52 0.78 4.41 -6.13
C ILE A 52 1.07 5.74 -6.81
N LEU A 53 2.35 6.09 -7.01
CA LEU A 53 2.73 7.36 -7.66
C LEU A 53 2.11 7.52 -9.05
N ARG A 54 2.09 6.45 -9.88
CA ARG A 54 1.43 6.46 -11.19
C ARG A 54 -0.10 6.61 -11.10
N LEU A 55 -0.74 5.96 -10.12
CA LEU A 55 -2.19 6.07 -9.91
C LEU A 55 -2.61 7.47 -9.44
N THR A 56 -1.69 8.19 -8.79
CA THR A 56 -1.94 9.52 -8.22
C THR A 56 -1.38 10.67 -9.07
N GLU A 57 -1.07 10.45 -10.35
CA GLU A 57 -0.77 11.54 -11.32
C GLU A 57 -1.93 12.54 -11.44
N ARG A 58 -3.13 12.11 -11.07
CA ARG A 58 -4.32 12.93 -10.85
C ARG A 58 -4.86 12.67 -9.43
N PRO A 59 -5.70 13.56 -8.87
CA PRO A 59 -6.34 13.31 -7.57
C PRO A 59 -7.11 11.99 -7.59
N THR A 60 -6.69 11.04 -6.74
CA THR A 60 -7.25 9.69 -6.64
C THR A 60 -7.51 9.37 -5.18
N ALA A 61 -8.68 8.83 -4.84
CA ALA A 61 -9.04 8.53 -3.46
C ALA A 61 -8.26 7.32 -2.92
N ALA A 62 -7.96 7.31 -1.62
CA ALA A 62 -7.26 6.19 -0.98
C ALA A 62 -7.96 4.83 -1.17
N VAL A 63 -9.30 4.82 -1.22
CA VAL A 63 -10.08 3.60 -1.52
C VAL A 63 -9.94 3.14 -2.97
N GLU A 64 -9.81 4.06 -3.92
CA GLU A 64 -9.59 3.74 -5.33
C GLU A 64 -8.20 3.16 -5.53
N ILE A 65 -7.18 3.75 -4.89
CA ILE A 65 -5.81 3.21 -4.88
C ILE A 65 -5.81 1.78 -4.32
N ALA A 66 -6.50 1.54 -3.20
CA ALA A 66 -6.61 0.20 -2.62
C ALA A 66 -7.26 -0.80 -3.58
N ALA A 67 -8.34 -0.39 -4.26
CA ALA A 67 -9.04 -1.21 -5.23
C ALA A 67 -8.16 -1.56 -6.44
N GLU A 68 -7.45 -0.58 -6.99
CA GLU A 68 -6.55 -0.78 -8.14
C GLU A 68 -5.34 -1.67 -7.80
N LEU A 69 -4.79 -1.54 -6.58
CA LEU A 69 -3.71 -2.40 -6.12
C LEU A 69 -4.18 -3.81 -5.70
N GLY A 70 -5.49 -4.02 -5.54
CA GLY A 70 -6.04 -5.25 -4.98
C GLY A 70 -5.61 -5.50 -3.53
N LEU A 71 -5.33 -4.43 -2.78
CA LEU A 71 -4.84 -4.50 -1.40
C LEU A 71 -5.92 -4.06 -0.40
N PRO A 72 -5.91 -4.58 0.84
CA PRO A 72 -6.75 -4.04 1.90
C PRO A 72 -6.42 -2.57 2.12
N VAL A 73 -7.46 -1.74 2.32
CA VAL A 73 -7.32 -0.31 2.60
C VAL A 73 -6.31 -0.03 3.72
N SER A 74 -6.30 -0.85 4.77
CA SER A 74 -5.36 -0.69 5.89
C SER A 74 -3.89 -0.80 5.46
N ILE A 75 -3.59 -1.67 4.49
CA ILE A 75 -2.24 -1.86 3.93
C ILE A 75 -1.90 -0.69 3.02
N THR A 76 -2.82 -0.28 2.14
CA THR A 76 -2.64 0.89 1.27
C THR A 76 -2.35 2.16 2.09
N ARG A 77 -3.03 2.36 3.22
CA ARG A 77 -2.77 3.48 4.13
C ARG A 77 -1.36 3.45 4.73
N ILE A 78 -0.81 2.26 5.00
CA ILE A 78 0.56 2.12 5.48
C ILE A 78 1.54 2.49 4.36
N LEU A 79 1.35 1.96 3.15
CA LEU A 79 2.19 2.27 1.99
C LEU A 79 2.15 3.76 1.64
N LEU A 80 0.98 4.40 1.73
CA LEU A 80 0.84 5.84 1.53
C LEU A 80 1.57 6.67 2.59
N ALA A 81 1.70 6.16 3.82
CA ALA A 81 2.43 6.82 4.89
C ALA A 81 3.94 6.55 4.88
N ASP A 82 4.38 5.54 4.10
CA ASP A 82 5.78 5.16 3.93
C ASP A 82 6.42 5.80 2.68
N LEU A 83 5.61 6.44 1.83
CA LEU A 83 6.02 7.35 0.75
C LEU A 83 6.40 8.73 1.31
#